data_AF-A0AAP9WLE9-F1
#
_entry.id   AF-A0AAP9WLE9-F1
#
_cell.length_a   1.000
_cell.length_b   1.000
_cell.length_c   1.000
_cell.angle_alpha   90.00
_cell.angle_beta   90.00
_cell.angle_gamma   90.00
#
_symmetry.space_group_name_H-M   'P 1'
#
loop_
_entity.id
_entity.type
_entity.pdbx_description
1 polymer ?
#
loop_
_entity_poly.entity_id
_entity_poly.type
_entity_poly.pdbx_seq_one_letter_code
_entity_poly.pdbx_strand_id
1 'polypeptide(L)'
;MSKILIRIVCIVFFTSVSNCTKEVVRVYNPVTEKDKKSYGIVAFGLYAYNQNHKPLMNLFSKDVGTVFAELGTYGVKFSEVISKDEKTNTLNVSPYPIEKPTMVEKVETTQYFEGKIGYVSPFYLLLSLDPTKEYVITGVNYTYQIICGQKCRKTVIRNFSIDPTKSFKVFPIKTKAGEITFGGILMGKVTKTTKDDPYGIIDDTPELSEIFSGNKVFINLESGEDYIKGMDSNYLRKLYYGGEVNIKNAEKLFYENLIKAYPEGYWKTLAEKKRAELNNQ
;
A
#
# COMPACT_ATOMS: atom_id res chain seq x y z
N MET A 1 45.04 -1.16 -23.96
CA MET A 1 44.60 -0.04 -23.10
C MET A 1 45.54 0.06 -21.91
N SER A 2 46.07 1.25 -21.61
CA SER A 2 46.94 1.47 -20.45
C SER A 2 46.23 1.12 -19.13
N LYS A 3 46.95 0.51 -18.17
CA LYS A 3 46.42 0.19 -16.82
C LYS A 3 45.81 1.42 -16.11
N ILE A 4 46.28 2.62 -16.46
CA ILE A 4 45.77 3.89 -15.95
C ILE A 4 44.39 4.23 -16.54
N LEU A 5 44.21 4.01 -17.84
CA LEU A 5 42.93 4.26 -18.52
C LEU A 5 41.83 3.31 -18.00
N ILE A 6 42.16 2.05 -17.75
CA ILE A 6 41.24 1.07 -17.15
C ILE A 6 40.83 1.49 -15.73
N ARG A 7 41.77 2.00 -14.92
CA ARG A 7 41.46 2.49 -13.56
C ARG A 7 40.55 3.72 -13.58
N ILE A 8 40.79 4.67 -14.48
CA ILE A 8 39.94 5.88 -14.61
C ILE A 8 38.53 5.48 -15.07
N VAL A 9 38.41 4.59 -16.06
CA VAL A 9 37.10 4.09 -16.53
C VAL A 9 36.37 3.34 -15.41
N CYS A 10 37.05 2.54 -14.60
CA CYS A 10 36.42 1.88 -13.44
C CYS A 10 35.96 2.86 -12.36
N ILE A 11 36.71 3.94 -12.09
CA ILE A 11 36.31 4.98 -11.11
C ILE A 11 35.11 5.80 -11.62
N VAL A 12 35.11 6.16 -12.90
CA VAL A 12 33.99 6.86 -13.54
C VAL A 12 32.75 5.96 -13.61
N PHE A 13 32.93 4.67 -13.90
CA PHE A 13 31.85 3.68 -13.82
C PHE A 13 31.34 3.55 -12.38
N PHE A 14 32.21 3.34 -11.38
CA PHE A 14 31.80 3.26 -9.98
C PHE A 14 31.06 4.50 -9.49
N THR A 15 31.49 5.71 -9.88
CA THR A 15 30.81 6.97 -9.51
C THR A 15 29.48 7.18 -10.24
N SER A 16 29.27 6.54 -11.40
CA SER A 16 28.01 6.61 -12.14
C SER A 16 27.00 5.51 -11.78
N VAL A 17 27.44 4.32 -11.32
CA VAL A 17 26.54 3.29 -10.76
C VAL A 17 26.22 3.45 -9.27
N SER A 18 26.90 4.33 -8.53
CA SER A 18 26.73 4.48 -7.07
C SER A 18 25.70 5.54 -6.62
N ASN A 19 25.11 6.32 -7.54
CA ASN A 19 24.09 7.33 -7.20
C ASN A 19 22.65 6.83 -7.41
N CYS A 20 22.36 5.58 -7.03
CA CYS A 20 20.98 5.13 -6.85
C CYS A 20 20.33 5.95 -5.72
N THR A 21 19.66 7.03 -6.09
CA THR A 21 18.95 7.88 -5.14
C THR A 21 17.66 7.16 -4.77
N LYS A 22 17.49 6.85 -3.48
CA LYS A 22 16.27 6.24 -2.95
C LYS A 22 15.26 7.34 -2.66
N GLU A 23 14.02 7.18 -3.11
CA GLU A 23 12.93 8.08 -2.75
C GLU A 23 12.07 7.45 -1.66
N VAL A 24 11.74 8.22 -0.63
CA VAL A 24 10.81 7.83 0.44
C VAL A 24 9.71 8.88 0.52
N VAL A 25 8.47 8.46 0.26
CA VAL A 25 7.29 9.33 0.39
C VAL A 25 6.61 9.03 1.71
N ARG A 26 6.61 10.00 2.61
CA ARG A 26 6.01 9.93 3.94
C ARG A 26 4.88 10.95 4.06
N VAL A 27 4.09 10.84 5.12
CA VAL A 27 3.07 11.86 5.39
C VAL A 27 3.72 13.09 6.03
N TYR A 28 3.10 14.25 5.86
CA TYR A 28 3.57 15.50 6.46
C TYR A 28 3.84 15.34 7.95
N ASN A 29 5.01 15.79 8.40
CA ASN A 29 5.42 15.74 9.80
C ASN A 29 5.03 17.05 10.52
N PRO A 30 4.11 17.02 11.51
CA PRO A 30 3.70 18.19 12.27
C PRO A 30 4.87 18.96 12.90
N VAL A 31 4.99 20.24 12.56
CA VAL A 31 6.01 21.13 13.13
C VAL A 31 5.40 21.98 14.26
N THR A 32 4.20 22.52 14.06
CA THR A 32 3.56 23.41 15.04
C THR A 32 2.74 22.65 16.07
N GLU A 33 2.55 23.22 17.27
CA GLU A 33 1.66 22.65 18.29
C GLU A 33 0.21 22.56 17.82
N LYS A 34 -0.21 23.44 16.91
CA LYS A 34 -1.53 23.37 16.27
C LYS A 34 -1.64 22.11 15.41
N ASP A 35 -0.65 21.85 14.56
CA ASP A 35 -0.64 20.67 13.68
C ASP A 35 -0.62 19.37 14.50
N LYS A 36 0.22 19.32 15.54
CA LYS A 36 0.30 18.15 16.46
C LYS A 36 -1.03 17.83 17.13
N LYS A 37 -1.86 18.84 17.40
CA LYS A 37 -3.20 18.68 18.02
C LYS A 37 -4.33 18.55 17.02
N SER A 38 -4.07 18.70 15.72
CA SER A 38 -5.10 18.64 14.68
C SER A 38 -4.94 17.40 13.82
N TYR A 39 -3.71 16.96 13.55
CA TYR A 39 -3.46 15.91 12.57
C TYR A 39 -3.37 14.54 13.21
N GLY A 40 -3.82 13.52 12.48
CA GLY A 40 -3.67 12.12 12.86
C GLY A 40 -3.26 11.27 11.68
N ILE A 41 -2.64 10.13 11.94
CA ILE A 41 -2.29 9.15 10.92
C ILE A 41 -3.12 7.89 11.12
N VAL A 42 -3.66 7.35 10.02
CA VAL A 42 -4.00 5.92 9.93
C VAL A 42 -3.01 5.21 9.03
N ALA A 43 -2.49 4.09 9.52
CA ALA A 43 -1.58 3.23 8.78
C ALA A 43 -2.11 1.80 8.70
N PHE A 44 -1.92 1.14 7.56
CA PHE A 44 -2.35 -0.25 7.36
C PHE A 44 -1.53 -0.91 6.24
N GLY A 45 -1.43 -2.24 6.28
CA GLY A 45 -0.89 -3.01 5.17
C GLY A 45 -2.00 -3.35 4.17
N LEU A 46 -1.66 -3.43 2.89
CA LEU A 46 -2.60 -3.87 1.85
C LEU A 46 -1.86 -4.60 0.75
N TYR A 47 -2.27 -5.84 0.47
CA TYR A 47 -1.89 -6.59 -0.72
C TYR A 47 -3.12 -6.91 -1.57
N ALA A 48 -2.92 -7.07 -2.87
CA ALA A 48 -3.95 -7.59 -3.76
C ALA A 48 -3.72 -9.08 -4.01
N TYR A 49 -4.81 -9.85 -4.08
CA TYR A 49 -4.78 -11.28 -4.37
C TYR A 49 -5.69 -11.59 -5.56
N ASN A 50 -5.15 -12.27 -6.57
CA ASN A 50 -5.89 -12.73 -7.72
C ASN A 50 -5.72 -14.24 -7.90
N GLN A 51 -6.78 -14.99 -7.59
CA GLN A 51 -6.79 -16.46 -7.70
C GLN A 51 -6.72 -16.95 -9.16
N ASN A 52 -7.16 -16.15 -10.12
CA ASN A 52 -7.18 -16.52 -11.53
C ASN A 52 -5.79 -16.37 -12.19
N HIS A 53 -4.87 -15.62 -11.59
CA HIS A 53 -3.47 -15.59 -12.02
C HIS A 53 -2.70 -16.75 -11.41
N LYS A 54 -2.87 -17.96 -11.97
CA LYS A 54 -2.18 -19.15 -11.49
C LYS A 54 -0.85 -19.34 -12.23
N PRO A 55 0.29 -19.48 -11.53
CA PRO A 55 1.47 -20.03 -12.16
C PRO A 55 1.23 -21.50 -12.52
N LEU A 56 1.58 -21.90 -13.75
CA LEU A 56 1.41 -23.27 -14.30
C LEU A 56 2.00 -24.40 -13.41
N MET A 57 2.88 -24.07 -12.46
CA MET A 57 3.68 -25.04 -11.69
C MET A 57 3.12 -25.43 -10.31
N ASN A 58 2.02 -24.85 -9.81
CA ASN A 58 1.58 -25.06 -8.41
C ASN A 58 0.06 -25.33 -8.27
N LEU A 59 -0.47 -26.37 -8.91
CA LEU A 59 -1.91 -26.71 -8.82
C LEU A 59 -2.38 -27.22 -7.44
N PHE A 60 -1.47 -27.71 -6.58
CA PHE A 60 -1.82 -28.32 -5.27
C PHE A 60 -1.38 -27.51 -4.04
N SER A 61 -0.67 -26.38 -4.22
CA SER A 61 -0.30 -25.52 -3.09
C SER A 61 -1.52 -24.77 -2.58
N LYS A 62 -1.58 -24.44 -1.28
CA LYS A 62 -2.58 -23.51 -0.75
C LYS A 62 -2.36 -22.08 -1.23
N ASP A 63 -1.19 -21.79 -1.82
CA ASP A 63 -0.83 -20.51 -2.41
C ASP A 63 -1.32 -20.35 -3.86
N VAL A 64 -2.43 -21.00 -4.25
CA VAL A 64 -2.98 -20.87 -5.61
C VAL A 64 -3.31 -19.42 -5.92
N GLY A 65 -2.84 -18.92 -7.06
CA GLY A 65 -3.07 -17.55 -7.52
C GLY A 65 -1.81 -16.70 -7.44
N THR A 66 -1.97 -15.39 -7.55
CA THR A 66 -0.86 -14.42 -7.46
C THR A 66 -1.17 -13.38 -6.40
N VAL A 67 -0.18 -13.08 -5.57
CA VAL A 67 -0.20 -11.98 -4.62
C VAL A 67 0.63 -10.81 -5.16
N PHE A 68 0.05 -9.62 -5.13
CA PHE A 68 0.72 -8.35 -5.39
C PHE A 68 0.87 -7.63 -4.06
N ALA A 69 2.06 -7.72 -3.45
CA ALA A 69 2.28 -7.24 -2.08
C ALA A 69 2.81 -5.81 -2.00
N GLU A 70 3.50 -5.33 -3.04
CA GLU A 70 4.02 -3.97 -3.11
C GLU A 70 3.29 -3.21 -4.22
N LEU A 71 2.27 -2.44 -3.85
CA LEU A 71 1.46 -1.70 -4.82
C LEU A 71 2.03 -0.29 -5.12
N GLY A 72 3.09 0.09 -4.41
CA GLY A 72 3.76 1.39 -4.52
C GLY A 72 2.97 2.54 -3.88
N THR A 73 3.55 3.73 -3.84
CA THR A 73 2.98 4.90 -3.13
C THR A 73 1.55 5.25 -3.54
N TYR A 74 1.21 5.08 -4.81
CA TYR A 74 -0.12 5.39 -5.36
C TYR A 74 -0.99 4.14 -5.54
N GLY A 75 -0.64 3.05 -4.86
CA GLY A 75 -1.38 1.79 -4.89
C GLY A 75 -2.76 1.86 -4.24
N VAL A 76 -3.04 2.88 -3.42
CA VAL A 76 -4.33 3.08 -2.74
C VAL A 76 -4.87 4.48 -3.02
N LYS A 77 -6.17 4.57 -3.34
CA LYS A 77 -6.90 5.83 -3.47
C LYS A 77 -7.86 5.99 -2.30
N PHE A 78 -7.91 7.20 -1.77
CA PHE A 78 -8.74 7.55 -0.62
C PHE A 78 -9.80 8.56 -1.01
N SER A 79 -10.90 8.57 -0.25
CA SER A 79 -11.91 9.61 -0.31
C SER A 79 -12.40 9.97 1.08
N GLU A 80 -12.77 11.23 1.26
CA GLU A 80 -13.44 11.74 2.45
C GLU A 80 -14.91 11.38 2.41
N VAL A 81 -15.46 10.92 3.54
CA VAL A 81 -16.89 10.73 3.70
C VAL A 81 -17.54 12.09 3.97
N ILE A 82 -18.42 12.51 3.06
CA ILE A 82 -19.13 13.80 3.15
C ILE A 82 -20.44 13.63 3.91
N SER A 83 -21.17 12.55 3.62
CA SER A 83 -22.42 12.21 4.30
C SER A 83 -22.73 10.73 4.20
N LYS A 84 -23.58 10.25 5.11
CA LYS A 84 -24.09 8.88 5.15
C LYS A 84 -25.60 8.96 5.03
N ASP A 85 -26.17 8.30 4.02
CA ASP A 85 -27.62 8.15 3.93
C ASP A 85 -28.02 6.94 4.76
N GLU A 86 -28.64 7.17 5.93
CA GLU A 86 -29.08 6.12 6.84
C GLU A 86 -30.18 5.22 6.24
N LYS A 87 -30.97 5.72 5.28
CA LYS A 87 -32.07 4.94 4.68
C LYS A 87 -31.57 3.92 3.67
N THR A 88 -30.59 4.31 2.85
CA THR A 88 -30.01 3.46 1.81
C THR A 88 -28.69 2.81 2.23
N ASN A 89 -28.17 3.21 3.40
CA ASN A 89 -26.84 2.88 3.90
C ASN A 89 -25.74 3.19 2.87
N THR A 90 -25.91 4.24 2.05
CA THR A 90 -24.93 4.65 1.04
C THR A 90 -24.04 5.77 1.55
N LEU A 91 -22.80 5.79 1.05
CA LEU A 91 -21.83 6.83 1.36
C LEU A 91 -21.68 7.80 0.19
N ASN A 92 -21.85 9.08 0.48
CA ASN A 92 -21.43 10.14 -0.42
C ASN A 92 -20.00 10.54 -0.06
N VAL A 93 -19.11 10.50 -1.04
CA VAL A 93 -17.68 10.69 -0.82
C VAL A 93 -17.09 11.71 -1.80
N SER A 94 -16.06 12.41 -1.36
CA SER A 94 -15.25 13.29 -2.20
C SER A 94 -13.84 12.74 -2.31
N PRO A 95 -13.21 12.72 -3.50
CA PRO A 95 -11.81 12.34 -3.64
C PRO A 95 -10.93 13.10 -2.65
N TYR A 96 -10.06 12.36 -1.94
CA TYR A 96 -9.12 13.00 -1.03
C TYR A 96 -8.11 13.81 -1.87
N PRO A 97 -7.85 15.10 -1.58
CA PRO A 97 -6.97 15.91 -2.40
C PRO A 97 -5.53 15.43 -2.28
N ILE A 98 -5.09 14.61 -3.24
CA ILE A 98 -3.71 14.13 -3.32
C ILE A 98 -2.89 15.17 -4.07
N GLU A 99 -2.21 16.02 -3.32
CA GLU A 99 -1.18 16.91 -3.85
C GLU A 99 0.12 16.13 -4.10
N LYS A 100 0.91 16.58 -5.08
CA LYS A 100 2.24 16.01 -5.32
C LYS A 100 3.09 16.22 -4.07
N PRO A 101 3.76 15.18 -3.54
CA PRO A 101 4.55 15.33 -2.33
C PRO A 101 5.76 16.23 -2.59
N THR A 102 6.14 17.00 -1.58
CA THR A 102 7.22 18.00 -1.66
C THR A 102 8.49 17.41 -1.07
N MET A 103 9.63 17.60 -1.72
CA MET A 103 10.93 17.20 -1.16
C MET A 103 11.24 18.07 0.05
N VAL A 104 11.47 17.43 1.19
CA VAL A 104 11.69 18.13 2.48
C VAL A 104 13.14 18.03 2.94
N GLU A 105 13.80 16.90 2.68
CA GLU A 105 15.20 16.70 3.06
C GLU A 105 15.87 15.65 2.18
N LYS A 106 17.20 15.70 2.13
CA LYS A 106 18.05 14.66 1.53
C LYS A 106 19.12 14.27 2.54
N VAL A 107 19.14 13.00 2.92
CA VAL A 107 20.13 12.43 3.82
C VAL A 107 20.89 11.35 3.05
N GLU A 108 22.20 11.52 2.89
CA GLU A 108 23.05 10.66 2.06
C GLU A 108 22.49 10.49 0.62
N THR A 109 22.13 9.27 0.24
CA THR A 109 21.53 8.92 -1.06
C THR A 109 20.00 8.83 -1.00
N THR A 110 19.36 9.17 0.12
CA THR A 110 17.89 9.10 0.27
C THR A 110 17.27 10.49 0.22
N GLN A 111 16.32 10.68 -0.69
CA GLN A 111 15.45 11.86 -0.76
C GLN A 111 14.12 11.56 -0.07
N TYR A 112 13.73 12.43 0.85
CA TYR A 112 12.48 12.32 1.58
C TYR A 112 11.50 13.35 1.07
N PHE A 113 10.30 12.87 0.80
CA PHE A 113 9.18 13.67 0.33
C PHE A 113 8.02 13.57 1.31
N GLU A 114 7.33 14.68 1.55
CA GLU A 114 6.15 14.73 2.42
C GLU A 114 4.89 15.09 1.63
N GLY A 115 3.80 14.38 1.94
CA GLY A 115 2.48 14.65 1.37
C GLY A 115 1.35 14.29 2.32
N LYS A 116 0.12 14.28 1.81
CA LYS A 116 -1.07 13.85 2.58
C LYS A 116 -1.24 12.33 2.64
N ILE A 117 -0.52 11.60 1.79
CA ILE A 117 -0.41 10.14 1.81
C ILE A 117 1.06 9.76 1.82
N GLY A 118 1.38 8.59 2.38
CA GLY A 118 2.72 8.06 2.43
C GLY A 118 2.75 6.55 2.22
N TYR A 119 3.92 6.02 1.89
CA TYR A 119 4.16 4.59 1.78
C TYR A 119 5.50 4.24 2.41
N VAL A 120 5.41 3.51 3.52
CA VAL A 120 6.56 2.99 4.25
C VAL A 120 6.46 1.48 4.15
N SER A 121 7.10 0.92 3.11
CA SER A 121 6.88 -0.47 2.67
C SER A 121 6.85 -1.46 3.85
N PRO A 122 5.81 -2.33 3.95
CA PRO A 122 4.66 -2.48 3.04
C PRO A 122 3.39 -1.70 3.45
N PHE A 123 3.52 -0.66 4.28
CA PHE A 123 2.39 0.04 4.91
C PHE A 123 2.04 1.34 4.20
N TYR A 124 0.74 1.57 4.02
CA TYR A 124 0.17 2.83 3.54
C TYR A 124 -0.14 3.72 4.72
N LEU A 125 0.03 5.03 4.52
CA LEU A 125 -0.27 6.05 5.50
C LEU A 125 -1.22 7.07 4.90
N LEU A 126 -2.28 7.40 5.63
CA LEU A 126 -3.17 8.52 5.35
C LEU A 126 -3.04 9.54 6.47
N LEU A 127 -2.67 10.77 6.10
CA LEU A 127 -2.76 11.92 6.99
C LEU A 127 -4.19 12.44 6.99
N SER A 128 -4.79 12.57 8.16
CA SER A 128 -6.03 13.30 8.37
C SER A 128 -5.70 14.67 8.93
N LEU A 129 -6.18 15.72 8.26
CA LEU A 129 -6.01 17.11 8.70
C LEU A 129 -7.10 17.55 9.69
N ASP A 130 -8.21 16.82 9.71
CA ASP A 130 -9.35 17.03 10.60
C ASP A 130 -9.78 15.66 11.15
N PRO A 131 -9.61 15.40 12.46
CA PRO A 131 -9.86 14.11 13.07
C PRO A 131 -11.36 13.78 13.18
N THR A 132 -12.24 14.76 12.91
CA THR A 132 -13.68 14.53 12.83
C THR A 132 -14.10 13.91 11.50
N LYS A 133 -13.24 13.99 10.48
CA LYS A 133 -13.49 13.40 9.17
C LYS A 133 -13.21 11.90 9.19
N GLU A 134 -14.05 11.20 8.45
CA GLU A 134 -13.86 9.79 8.16
C GLU A 134 -13.44 9.64 6.70
N TYR A 135 -12.63 8.62 6.45
CA TYR A 135 -12.11 8.32 5.13
C TYR A 135 -12.43 6.89 4.76
N VAL A 136 -12.28 6.59 3.47
CA VAL A 136 -12.53 5.27 2.91
C VAL A 136 -11.59 5.01 1.74
N ILE A 137 -11.29 3.73 1.50
CA ILE A 137 -10.54 3.29 0.33
C ILE A 137 -11.50 3.21 -0.85
N THR A 138 -11.27 4.02 -1.88
CA THR A 138 -12.10 4.05 -3.10
C THR A 138 -11.41 3.48 -4.33
N GLY A 139 -10.14 3.09 -4.18
CA GLY A 139 -9.48 2.35 -5.24
C GLY A 139 -8.19 1.68 -4.81
N VAL A 140 -7.84 0.63 -5.53
CA VAL A 140 -6.61 -0.13 -5.37
C VAL A 140 -5.99 -0.32 -6.74
N ASN A 141 -4.72 0.06 -6.88
CA ASN A 141 -3.98 -0.05 -8.12
C ASN A 141 -2.83 -1.02 -7.93
N TYR A 142 -2.62 -1.94 -8.87
CA TYR A 142 -1.44 -2.78 -8.87
C TYR A 142 -0.94 -3.02 -10.29
N THR A 143 0.35 -3.32 -10.42
CA THR A 143 1.00 -3.54 -11.71
C THR A 143 1.58 -4.94 -11.79
N TYR A 144 1.52 -5.56 -12.95
CA TYR A 144 2.20 -6.83 -13.24
C TYR A 144 2.73 -6.85 -14.66
N GLN A 145 3.68 -7.75 -14.93
CA GLN A 145 4.22 -7.96 -16.26
C GLN A 145 3.61 -9.21 -16.89
N ILE A 146 3.15 -9.09 -18.13
CA ILE A 146 2.77 -10.22 -18.97
C ILE A 146 3.83 -10.47 -20.03
N ILE A 147 4.03 -11.73 -20.40
CA ILE A 147 4.89 -12.14 -21.51
C ILE A 147 4.03 -12.20 -22.78
N CYS A 148 4.37 -11.38 -23.76
CA CYS A 148 3.62 -11.22 -25.03
C CYS A 148 4.32 -11.89 -26.23
N GLY A 149 5.30 -12.77 -25.98
CA GLY A 149 6.12 -13.43 -26.99
C GLY A 149 7.57 -13.58 -26.53
N GLN A 150 8.44 -14.11 -27.40
CA GLN A 150 9.87 -14.24 -27.09
C GLN A 150 10.48 -12.84 -26.92
N LYS A 151 10.96 -12.54 -25.70
CA LYS A 151 11.54 -11.24 -25.29
C LYS A 151 10.57 -10.05 -25.22
N CYS A 152 9.25 -10.27 -25.33
CA CYS A 152 8.24 -9.23 -25.13
C CYS A 152 7.72 -9.28 -23.69
N ARG A 153 7.93 -8.19 -22.93
CA ARG A 153 7.29 -7.98 -21.62
C ARG A 153 6.46 -6.71 -21.67
N LYS A 154 5.19 -6.80 -21.30
CA LYS A 154 4.28 -5.65 -21.21
C LYS A 154 3.86 -5.45 -19.76
N THR A 155 4.02 -4.23 -19.25
CA THR A 155 3.47 -3.84 -17.95
C THR A 155 1.98 -3.58 -18.10
N VAL A 156 1.18 -4.30 -17.32
CA VAL A 156 -0.26 -4.08 -17.17
C VAL A 156 -0.49 -3.36 -15.85
N ILE A 157 -1.28 -2.28 -15.91
CA ILE A 157 -1.71 -1.53 -14.74
C ILE A 157 -3.19 -1.84 -14.53
N ARG A 158 -3.55 -2.27 -13.32
CA ARG A 158 -4.92 -2.44 -12.88
C ARG A 158 -5.30 -1.32 -11.95
N ASN A 159 -6.39 -0.63 -12.28
CA ASN A 159 -6.97 0.42 -11.46
C ASN A 159 -8.38 -0.01 -11.09
N PHE A 160 -8.53 -0.61 -9.91
CA PHE A 160 -9.84 -1.00 -9.39
C PHE A 160 -10.46 0.17 -8.65
N SER A 161 -11.67 0.55 -9.05
CA SER A 161 -12.55 1.37 -8.22
C SER A 161 -13.23 0.45 -7.21
N ILE A 162 -13.44 0.92 -5.99
CA ILE A 162 -14.06 0.15 -4.92
C ILE A 162 -15.32 0.88 -4.46
N ASP A 163 -16.39 0.12 -4.27
CA ASP A 163 -17.62 0.60 -3.64
C ASP A 163 -17.31 1.19 -2.26
N PRO A 164 -17.48 2.52 -2.06
CA PRO A 164 -17.16 3.16 -0.79
C PRO A 164 -17.93 2.55 0.38
N THR A 165 -19.18 2.15 0.17
CA THR A 165 -20.02 1.57 1.23
C THR A 165 -19.45 0.23 1.70
N LYS A 166 -19.06 -0.63 0.75
CA LYS A 166 -18.46 -1.93 1.07
C LYS A 166 -17.08 -1.76 1.73
N SER A 167 -16.25 -0.85 1.21
CA SER A 167 -14.95 -0.56 1.79
C SER A 167 -15.07 -0.05 3.23
N PHE A 168 -15.96 0.92 3.47
CA PHE A 168 -16.14 1.50 4.80
C PHE A 168 -16.67 0.50 5.83
N LYS A 169 -17.52 -0.45 5.41
CA LYS A 169 -18.00 -1.52 6.29
C LYS A 169 -16.86 -2.43 6.77
N VAL A 170 -15.88 -2.68 5.91
CA VAL A 170 -14.73 -3.54 6.23
C VAL A 170 -13.66 -2.78 7.00
N PHE A 171 -13.35 -1.57 6.56
CA PHE A 171 -12.26 -0.78 7.10
C PHE A 171 -12.62 0.73 7.11
N PRO A 172 -13.38 1.17 8.13
CA PRO A 172 -13.66 2.58 8.30
C PRO A 172 -12.40 3.31 8.78
N ILE A 173 -11.93 4.29 8.01
CA ILE A 173 -10.73 5.03 8.39
C ILE A 173 -11.14 6.22 9.25
N LYS A 174 -10.78 6.16 10.54
CA LYS A 174 -10.92 7.27 11.48
C LYS A 174 -9.59 7.51 12.17
N THR A 175 -9.23 8.78 12.31
CA THR A 175 -8.00 9.18 12.99
C THR A 175 -8.33 9.78 14.35
N LYS A 176 -7.31 9.88 15.21
CA LYS A 176 -7.36 10.72 16.40
C LYS A 176 -6.27 11.79 16.25
N ALA A 177 -6.60 13.01 16.68
CA ALA A 177 -5.62 14.09 16.71
C ALA A 177 -4.41 13.71 17.56
N GLY A 178 -3.21 13.99 17.06
CA GLY A 178 -1.94 13.72 17.71
C GLY A 178 -1.59 12.23 17.84
N GLU A 179 -2.26 11.36 17.10
CA GLU A 179 -2.10 9.91 17.25
C GLU A 179 -1.79 9.21 15.92
N ILE A 180 -1.12 8.07 16.04
CA ILE A 180 -0.95 7.10 14.96
C ILE A 180 -1.83 5.89 15.27
N THR A 181 -2.78 5.61 14.38
CA THR A 181 -3.69 4.47 14.47
C THR A 181 -3.26 3.40 13.48
N PHE A 182 -2.92 2.22 13.96
CA PHE A 182 -2.63 1.06 13.10
C PHE A 182 -3.92 0.26 12.85
N GLY A 183 -4.28 0.10 11.59
CA GLY A 183 -5.51 -0.56 11.14
C GLY A 183 -5.37 -2.04 10.80
N GLY A 184 -4.18 -2.61 10.94
CA GLY A 184 -3.91 -4.00 10.57
C GLY A 184 -3.63 -4.19 9.08
N ILE A 185 -3.85 -5.41 8.61
CA ILE A 185 -3.51 -5.84 7.25
C ILE A 185 -4.79 -6.18 6.50
N LEU A 186 -4.98 -5.57 5.33
CA LEU A 186 -6.10 -5.79 4.44
C LEU A 186 -5.68 -6.62 3.23
N MET A 187 -6.64 -7.32 2.66
CA MET A 187 -6.52 -7.99 1.37
C MET A 187 -7.52 -7.38 0.38
N GLY A 188 -7.04 -6.97 -0.79
CA GLY A 188 -7.88 -6.71 -1.94
C GLY A 188 -8.03 -7.96 -2.80
N LYS A 189 -9.11 -8.72 -2.60
CA LYS A 189 -9.38 -9.95 -3.35
C LYS A 189 -10.07 -9.66 -4.67
N VAL A 190 -9.40 -9.99 -5.78
CA VAL A 190 -9.99 -9.90 -7.12
C VAL A 190 -11.02 -11.00 -7.29
N THR A 191 -12.28 -10.62 -7.51
CA THR A 191 -13.43 -11.52 -7.59
C THR A 191 -14.23 -11.22 -8.86
N LYS A 192 -14.85 -12.24 -9.45
CA LYS A 192 -15.75 -12.07 -10.60
C LYS A 192 -16.98 -11.26 -10.20
N THR A 193 -17.46 -10.42 -11.11
CA THR A 193 -18.72 -9.67 -10.96
C THR A 193 -19.51 -9.66 -12.26
N THR A 194 -20.69 -9.04 -12.22
CA THR A 194 -21.61 -8.90 -13.34
C THR A 194 -21.14 -7.79 -14.31
N LYS A 195 -21.65 -7.83 -15.55
CA LYS A 195 -21.32 -6.84 -16.58
C LYS A 195 -21.76 -5.42 -16.22
N ASP A 196 -22.84 -5.31 -15.44
CA ASP A 196 -23.45 -4.04 -15.06
C ASP A 196 -22.88 -3.44 -13.78
N ASP A 197 -21.95 -4.15 -13.11
CA ASP A 197 -21.29 -3.61 -11.92
C ASP A 197 -20.45 -2.36 -12.29
N PRO A 198 -20.76 -1.19 -11.69
CA PRO A 198 -20.05 0.06 -11.98
C PRO A 198 -18.61 0.06 -11.42
N TYR A 199 -18.29 -0.83 -10.48
CA TYR A 199 -16.95 -1.00 -9.91
C TYR A 199 -16.15 -2.12 -10.57
N GLY A 200 -16.77 -2.89 -11.46
CA GLY A 200 -16.11 -3.95 -12.20
C GLY A 200 -15.29 -3.44 -13.38
N ILE A 201 -14.05 -3.93 -13.50
CA ILE A 201 -13.18 -3.75 -14.68
C ILE A 201 -13.17 -5.02 -15.52
N ILE A 202 -12.79 -4.92 -16.79
CA ILE A 202 -12.66 -6.09 -17.68
C ILE A 202 -11.67 -7.10 -17.09
N ASP A 203 -12.07 -8.37 -17.01
CA ASP A 203 -11.17 -9.47 -16.66
C ASP A 203 -10.20 -9.72 -17.83
N ASP A 204 -8.90 -9.65 -17.57
CA ASP A 204 -7.85 -9.83 -18.56
C ASP A 204 -6.84 -10.91 -18.13
N THR A 205 -7.26 -11.83 -17.26
CA THR A 205 -6.40 -12.93 -16.86
C THR A 205 -5.83 -13.60 -18.12
N PRO A 206 -4.52 -13.89 -18.15
CA PRO A 206 -3.88 -14.51 -19.30
C PRO A 206 -4.66 -15.75 -19.77
N GLU A 207 -4.77 -15.95 -21.08
CA GLU A 207 -5.45 -17.10 -21.73
C GLU A 207 -7.00 -17.09 -21.71
N LEU A 208 -7.65 -15.98 -21.36
CA LEU A 208 -9.10 -15.84 -21.61
C LEU A 208 -9.38 -15.88 -23.12
N SER A 209 -10.12 -16.90 -23.57
CA SER A 209 -10.64 -16.96 -24.94
C SER A 209 -11.66 -15.87 -25.20
N GLU A 210 -11.89 -15.50 -26.46
CA GLU A 210 -12.87 -14.49 -26.88
C GLU A 210 -14.31 -14.77 -26.36
N ILE A 211 -14.60 -16.02 -26.00
CA ILE A 211 -15.89 -16.45 -25.42
C ILE A 211 -16.12 -15.86 -24.02
N PHE A 212 -15.05 -15.51 -23.29
CA PHE A 212 -15.12 -14.84 -21.98
C PHE A 212 -15.06 -13.30 -22.09
N SER A 213 -15.13 -12.75 -23.30
CA SER A 213 -15.17 -11.30 -23.53
C SER A 213 -16.36 -10.65 -22.79
N GLY A 214 -16.03 -9.61 -22.01
CA GLY A 214 -17.02 -8.86 -21.23
C GLY A 214 -17.27 -9.36 -19.82
N ASN A 215 -16.60 -10.41 -19.34
CA ASN A 215 -16.57 -10.70 -17.89
C ASN A 215 -15.86 -9.56 -17.16
N LYS A 216 -16.41 -9.17 -16.00
CA LYS A 216 -15.81 -8.16 -15.14
C LYS A 216 -15.30 -8.79 -13.86
N VAL A 217 -14.27 -8.17 -13.30
CA VAL A 217 -13.73 -8.43 -11.97
C VAL A 217 -13.70 -7.14 -11.17
N PHE A 218 -13.86 -7.25 -9.86
CA PHE A 218 -13.73 -6.14 -8.92
C PHE A 218 -12.84 -6.56 -7.75
N ILE A 219 -12.42 -5.60 -6.93
CA ILE A 219 -11.73 -5.88 -5.67
C ILE A 219 -12.75 -5.86 -4.53
N ASN A 220 -12.82 -6.97 -3.79
CA ASN A 220 -13.45 -7.05 -2.49
C ASN A 220 -12.38 -6.86 -1.42
N LEU A 221 -12.56 -5.88 -0.52
CA LEU A 221 -11.67 -5.72 0.63
C LEU A 221 -12.06 -6.71 1.73
N GLU A 222 -11.08 -7.39 2.29
CA GLU A 222 -11.23 -8.39 3.35
C GLU A 222 -10.10 -8.24 4.37
N SER A 223 -10.24 -8.87 5.54
CA SER A 223 -9.10 -9.03 6.47
C SER A 223 -8.01 -9.86 5.80
N GLY A 224 -6.77 -9.37 5.81
CA GLY A 224 -5.62 -10.08 5.24
C GLY A 224 -5.05 -11.15 6.17
N GLU A 225 -5.36 -11.10 7.47
CA GLU A 225 -4.72 -11.95 8.48
C GLU A 225 -5.04 -13.44 8.27
N ASP A 226 -6.32 -13.77 8.09
CA ASP A 226 -6.79 -15.16 7.98
C ASP A 226 -6.22 -15.85 6.73
N TYR A 227 -6.13 -15.10 5.62
CA TYR A 227 -5.53 -15.60 4.40
C TYR A 227 -4.04 -15.88 4.60
N ILE A 228 -3.28 -14.94 5.18
CA ILE A 228 -1.84 -15.10 5.43
C ILE A 228 -1.55 -16.25 6.41
N LYS A 229 -2.41 -16.49 7.40
CA LYS A 229 -2.30 -17.65 8.31
C LYS A 229 -2.39 -18.96 7.55
N GLY A 230 -3.28 -19.06 6.56
CA GLY A 230 -3.52 -20.27 5.78
C GLY A 230 -2.51 -20.60 4.67
N MET A 231 -1.62 -19.66 4.31
CA MET A 231 -0.64 -19.83 3.23
C MET A 231 0.45 -20.85 3.56
N ASP A 232 0.98 -21.54 2.55
CA ASP A 232 2.17 -22.38 2.75
C ASP A 232 3.43 -21.50 2.80
N SER A 233 3.49 -20.49 1.92
CA SER A 233 4.60 -19.53 1.86
C SER A 233 4.67 -18.60 3.06
N ASN A 234 5.90 -18.38 3.55
CA ASN A 234 6.21 -17.40 4.60
C ASN A 234 6.41 -15.97 4.07
N TYR A 235 6.27 -15.74 2.77
CA TYR A 235 6.57 -14.43 2.15
C TYR A 235 5.76 -13.30 2.79
N LEU A 236 4.43 -13.39 2.83
CA LEU A 236 3.59 -12.35 3.41
C LEU A 236 3.70 -12.29 4.94
N ARG A 237 3.94 -13.43 5.59
CA ARG A 237 4.19 -13.48 7.04
C ARG A 237 5.43 -12.65 7.40
N LYS A 238 6.52 -12.83 6.66
CA LYS A 238 7.75 -12.05 6.86
C LYS A 238 7.55 -10.59 6.48
N LEU A 239 6.88 -10.32 5.37
CA LEU A 239 6.69 -8.97 4.86
C LEU A 239 5.84 -8.09 5.79
N TYR A 240 4.71 -8.60 6.28
CA TYR A 240 3.75 -7.83 7.06
C TYR A 240 3.87 -8.01 8.57
N TYR A 241 4.47 -9.10 9.05
CA TYR A 241 4.52 -9.43 10.47
C TYR A 241 5.93 -9.74 11.00
N GLY A 242 6.95 -9.74 10.14
CA GLY A 242 8.31 -10.12 10.54
C GLY A 242 8.49 -11.62 10.82
N GLY A 243 7.46 -12.45 10.62
CA GLY A 243 7.54 -13.91 10.73
C GLY A 243 6.26 -14.58 11.21
N GLU A 244 5.76 -14.18 12.39
CA GLU A 244 4.57 -14.80 12.99
C GLU A 244 3.35 -13.89 12.83
N VAL A 245 2.25 -14.45 12.33
CA VAL A 245 1.02 -13.71 12.02
C VAL A 245 0.28 -13.32 13.30
N ASN A 246 0.56 -12.12 13.77
CA ASN A 246 -0.01 -11.52 14.96
C ASN A 246 -0.10 -10.00 14.76
N ILE A 247 -1.27 -9.40 15.01
CA ILE A 247 -1.48 -7.96 14.84
C ILE A 247 -0.46 -7.09 15.58
N LYS A 248 -0.03 -7.48 16.80
CA LYS A 248 1.01 -6.78 17.56
C LYS A 248 2.36 -6.81 16.83
N ASN A 249 2.70 -7.94 16.20
CA ASN A 249 3.94 -8.05 15.42
C ASN A 249 3.89 -7.17 14.16
N ALA A 250 2.75 -7.11 13.48
CA ALA A 250 2.57 -6.20 12.35
C ALA A 250 2.68 -4.73 12.76
N GLU A 251 2.05 -4.36 13.88
CA GLU A 251 2.11 -3.00 14.40
C GLU A 251 3.53 -2.61 14.82
N LYS A 252 4.25 -3.53 15.49
CA LYS A 252 5.66 -3.34 15.84
C LYS A 252 6.53 -3.15 14.59
N LEU A 253 6.34 -3.98 13.57
CA LEU A 253 7.07 -3.86 12.30
C LEU A 253 6.75 -2.54 11.60
N PHE A 254 5.49 -2.10 11.63
CA PHE A 254 5.09 -0.79 11.13
C PHE A 254 5.86 0.34 11.84
N TYR A 255 5.88 0.37 13.17
CA TYR A 255 6.63 1.40 13.90
C TYR A 255 8.13 1.33 13.63
N GLU A 256 8.72 0.13 13.50
CA GLU A 256 10.12 -0.02 13.11
C GLU A 256 10.43 0.58 11.75
N ASN A 257 9.55 0.38 10.78
CA ASN A 257 9.71 0.96 9.45
C ASN A 257 9.44 2.47 9.45
N LEU A 258 8.48 2.93 10.25
CA LEU A 258 8.18 4.36 10.40
C LEU A 258 9.36 5.11 11.00
N ILE A 259 9.94 4.61 12.10
CA ILE A 259 11.11 5.22 12.75
C ILE A 259 12.29 5.34 11.78
N LYS A 260 12.47 4.36 10.89
CA LYS A 260 13.51 4.41 9.84
C LYS A 260 13.20 5.41 8.73
N ALA A 261 11.92 5.67 8.45
CA ALA A 261 11.48 6.58 7.38
C ALA A 261 11.49 8.06 7.80
N TYR A 262 11.56 8.34 9.11
CA TYR A 262 11.66 9.69 9.68
C TYR A 262 12.97 9.82 10.46
N PRO A 263 13.97 10.56 9.94
CA PRO A 263 15.21 10.83 10.66
C PRO A 263 14.96 11.51 12.01
N GLU A 264 14.00 12.43 12.07
CA GLU A 264 13.54 13.14 13.26
C GLU A 264 12.06 13.53 13.12
N GLY A 265 11.47 14.11 14.17
CA GLY A 265 10.13 14.68 14.11
C GLY A 265 9.08 14.00 14.98
N TYR A 266 7.86 14.56 14.94
CA TYR A 266 6.76 14.19 15.81
C TYR A 266 6.33 12.73 15.64
N TRP A 267 6.16 12.28 14.39
CA TRP A 267 5.74 10.90 14.12
C TRP A 267 6.77 9.87 14.54
N LYS A 268 8.06 10.19 14.41
CA LYS A 268 9.15 9.34 14.90
C LYS A 268 9.06 9.17 16.42
N THR A 269 9.03 10.27 17.16
CA THR A 269 8.98 10.25 18.63
C THR A 269 7.74 9.49 19.14
N LEU A 270 6.59 9.69 18.51
CA LEU A 270 5.37 8.97 18.88
C LEU A 270 5.47 7.46 18.56
N ALA A 271 6.05 7.09 17.43
CA ALA A 271 6.26 5.69 17.07
C ALA A 271 7.27 4.98 17.99
N GLU A 272 8.34 5.65 18.41
CA GLU A 272 9.28 5.12 19.41
C GLU A 272 8.58 4.80 20.73
N LYS A 273 7.75 5.73 21.21
CA LYS A 273 6.94 5.54 22.41
C LYS A 273 5.98 4.35 22.27
N LYS A 274 5.15 4.31 21.22
CA LYS A 274 4.18 3.23 21.00
C LYS A 274 4.84 1.87 20.81
N ARG A 275 5.98 1.81 20.11
CA ARG A 275 6.77 0.59 19.97
C ARG A 275 7.29 0.08 21.31
N ALA A 276 7.74 0.98 22.20
CA ALA A 276 8.19 0.59 23.54
C ALA A 276 7.04 0.04 24.39
N GLU A 277 5.85 0.65 24.32
CA GLU A 277 4.64 0.18 25.02
C GLU A 277 4.24 -1.23 24.58
N LEU A 278 4.33 -1.54 23.29
CA LEU A 278 4.04 -2.88 22.74
C LEU A 278 5.01 -3.97 23.22
N ASN A 279 6.25 -3.63 23.58
CA ASN A 279 7.21 -4.61 24.12
C ASN A 279 6.96 -4.93 25.61
N ASN A 280 6.21 -4.08 26.31
CA ASN A 280 5.93 -4.21 27.73
C ASN A 280 4.57 -4.89 28.03
N GLN A 281 3.88 -5.39 27.00
CA GLN A 281 2.54 -6.01 27.06
C GLN A 281 2.51 -7.43 26.51
#